data_AF-A0A0G0FY05-F1
#
_entry.id   AF-A0A0G0FY05-F1
#
_cell.length_a   1.000
_cell.length_b   1.000
_cell.length_c   1.000
_cell.angle_alpha   90.00
_cell.angle_beta   90.00
_cell.angle_gamma   90.00
#
_symmetry.space_group_name_H-M   'P 1'
#
loop_
_entity.id
_entity.type
_entity.pdbx_description
1 polymer ?
#
loop_
_entity_poly.entity_id
_entity_poly.type
_entity_poly.pdbx_seq_one_letter_code
_entity_poly.pdbx_strand_id
1 'polypeptide(L)'
;MINTQQTQNLADIATVSMSIGLPSLVVIEDKKDLAEKTNLVEDTLLKSGFVKANDYSGIIDLLSEKTKMILYIESGEKLDGLVLEIIAEFTVGIVSLADRKHQTGLKTVKFNPFKTALVIVMTRSQVEASYQRLYEYFGAVTSSE
;
A
#
# COMPACT_ATOMS: atom_id res chain seq x y z
N MET A 1 -8.34 0.52 25.66
CA MET A 1 -9.49 0.14 24.80
C MET A 1 -9.19 0.72 23.44
N ILE A 2 -8.86 -0.13 22.47
CA ILE A 2 -8.56 0.30 21.10
C ILE A 2 -9.87 0.79 20.49
N ASN A 3 -9.86 2.00 19.91
CA ASN A 3 -11.05 2.66 19.43
C ASN A 3 -11.54 2.00 18.13
N THR A 4 -12.48 1.07 18.25
CA THR A 4 -13.06 0.26 17.15
C THR A 4 -13.63 1.10 15.99
N GLN A 5 -13.84 2.41 16.20
CA GLN A 5 -14.29 3.34 15.17
C GLN A 5 -13.19 3.76 14.16
N GLN A 6 -11.90 3.69 14.52
CA GLN A 6 -10.81 4.07 13.60
C GLN A 6 -10.52 2.99 12.55
N THR A 7 -10.66 1.71 12.89
CA THR A 7 -10.41 0.59 11.96
C THR A 7 -11.50 0.42 10.91
N GLN A 8 -12.76 0.71 11.24
CA GLN A 8 -13.87 0.67 10.28
C GLN A 8 -13.72 1.69 9.13
N ASN A 9 -12.87 2.70 9.28
CA ASN A 9 -12.68 3.78 8.30
C ASN A 9 -11.59 3.49 7.26
N LEU A 10 -10.76 2.44 7.43
CA LEU A 10 -9.61 2.20 6.54
C LEU A 10 -10.02 1.85 5.10
N ALA A 11 -11.09 1.06 4.93
CA ALA A 11 -11.60 0.70 3.60
C ALA A 11 -12.28 1.87 2.89
N ASP A 12 -12.99 2.72 3.65
CA ASP A 12 -13.62 3.94 3.12
C ASP A 12 -12.56 4.93 2.65
N ILE A 13 -11.48 5.06 3.42
CA ILE A 13 -10.35 5.93 3.09
C ILE A 13 -9.61 5.42 1.84
N ALA A 14 -9.46 4.11 1.70
CA ALA A 14 -8.92 3.52 0.48
C ALA A 14 -9.82 3.79 -0.75
N THR A 15 -11.14 3.83 -0.55
CA THR A 15 -12.11 4.17 -1.59
C THR A 15 -12.00 5.64 -2.01
N VAL A 16 -11.75 6.55 -1.07
CA VAL A 16 -11.48 7.97 -1.37
C VAL A 16 -10.22 8.11 -2.23
N SER A 17 -9.09 7.52 -1.83
CA SER A 17 -7.86 7.60 -2.62
C SER A 17 -8.02 6.98 -4.01
N MET A 18 -8.75 5.86 -4.11
CA MET A 18 -9.10 5.25 -5.39
C MET A 18 -9.89 6.23 -6.27
N SER A 19 -10.81 7.04 -5.73
CA SER A 19 -11.58 8.00 -6.52
C SER A 19 -10.75 9.10 -7.18
N ILE A 20 -9.56 9.39 -6.64
CA ILE A 20 -8.59 10.36 -7.18
C ILE A 20 -7.38 9.69 -7.84
N GLY A 21 -7.39 8.35 -7.94
CA GLY A 21 -6.35 7.57 -8.61
C GLY A 21 -5.01 7.52 -7.87
N LEU A 22 -5.01 7.69 -6.54
CA LEU A 22 -3.82 7.65 -5.70
C LEU A 22 -3.84 6.45 -4.75
N PRO A 23 -2.67 5.92 -4.36
CA PRO A 23 -2.56 4.97 -3.25
C PRO A 23 -2.94 5.60 -1.90
N SER A 24 -3.19 4.77 -0.89
CA SER A 24 -3.40 5.18 0.50
C SER A 24 -2.24 4.71 1.38
N LEU A 25 -1.89 5.51 2.39
CA LEU A 25 -0.87 5.16 3.38
C LEU A 25 -1.50 5.01 4.76
N VAL A 26 -1.28 3.86 5.39
CA VAL A 26 -1.60 3.61 6.80
C VAL A 26 -0.29 3.61 7.59
N VAL A 27 -0.20 4.50 8.56
CA VAL A 27 0.96 4.66 9.45
C VAL A 27 0.63 4.08 10.81
N ILE A 28 1.40 3.10 11.28
CA ILE A 28 1.32 2.61 12.64
C ILE A 28 2.29 3.43 13.50
N GLU A 29 1.73 4.27 14.38
CA GLU A 29 2.50 5.27 15.14
C GLU A 29 3.24 4.65 16.32
N ASP A 30 2.56 3.76 17.04
CA ASP A 30 3.06 3.22 18.30
C ASP A 30 3.91 1.98 18.08
N LYS A 31 5.09 1.96 18.70
CA LYS A 31 5.95 0.77 18.76
C LYS A 31 5.45 -0.25 19.78
N LYS A 32 4.68 0.20 20.77
CA LYS A 32 4.02 -0.69 21.73
C LYS A 32 2.87 -1.41 21.01
N ASP A 33 2.83 -2.72 21.18
CA ASP A 33 1.81 -3.59 20.58
C ASP A 33 1.79 -3.53 19.03
N LEU A 34 2.94 -3.20 18.41
CA LEU A 34 3.10 -3.08 16.96
C LEU A 34 2.55 -4.29 16.21
N ALA A 35 2.89 -5.50 16.65
CA ALA A 35 2.43 -6.73 16.00
C ALA A 35 0.90 -6.87 16.06
N GLU A 36 0.29 -6.54 17.20
CA GLU A 36 -1.17 -6.57 17.36
C GLU A 36 -1.84 -5.54 16.44
N LYS A 37 -1.32 -4.31 16.40
CA LYS A 37 -1.84 -3.23 15.54
C LYS A 37 -1.71 -3.54 14.06
N THR A 38 -0.56 -4.09 13.63
CA THR A 38 -0.36 -4.55 12.26
C THR A 38 -1.34 -5.64 11.90
N ASN A 39 -1.50 -6.65 12.76
CA ASN A 39 -2.43 -7.75 12.54
C ASN A 39 -3.89 -7.25 12.46
N LEU A 40 -4.26 -6.28 13.31
CA LEU A 40 -5.59 -5.70 13.28
C LEU A 40 -5.86 -4.95 11.97
N VAL A 41 -4.90 -4.16 11.48
CA VAL A 41 -5.01 -3.47 10.18
C VAL A 41 -5.11 -4.49 9.04
N GLU A 42 -4.23 -5.50 9.04
CA GLU A 42 -4.25 -6.58 8.05
C GLU A 42 -5.60 -7.30 8.03
N ASP A 43 -6.06 -7.79 9.18
CA ASP A 43 -7.34 -8.48 9.32
C ASP A 43 -8.51 -7.64 8.85
N THR A 44 -8.49 -6.34 9.15
CA THR A 44 -9.55 -5.40 8.74
C THR A 44 -9.59 -5.28 7.22
N LEU A 45 -8.45 -5.03 6.58
CA LEU A 45 -8.37 -4.87 5.13
C LEU A 45 -8.67 -6.18 4.39
N LEU A 46 -8.17 -7.32 4.88
CA LEU A 46 -8.49 -8.63 4.30
C LEU A 46 -9.99 -8.93 4.38
N LYS A 47 -10.65 -8.64 5.50
CA LYS A 47 -12.13 -8.78 5.63
C LYS A 47 -12.90 -7.84 4.70
N SER A 48 -12.32 -6.70 4.33
CA SER A 48 -12.86 -5.78 3.33
C SER A 48 -12.58 -6.21 1.88
N GLY A 49 -11.93 -7.35 1.66
CA GLY A 49 -11.69 -7.92 0.33
C GLY A 49 -10.37 -7.50 -0.32
N PHE A 50 -9.45 -6.90 0.42
CA PHE A 50 -8.09 -6.65 -0.07
C PHE A 50 -7.33 -7.96 -0.24
N VAL A 51 -6.47 -8.01 -1.25
CA VAL A 51 -5.53 -9.11 -1.48
C VAL A 51 -4.13 -8.64 -1.12
N LYS A 52 -3.44 -9.39 -0.25
CA LYS A 52 -2.11 -9.05 0.23
C LYS A 52 -1.03 -9.42 -0.79
N ALA A 53 -0.17 -8.46 -1.10
CA ALA A 53 1.10 -8.65 -1.79
C ALA A 53 2.24 -8.66 -0.76
N ASN A 54 3.19 -9.59 -0.92
CA ASN A 54 4.34 -9.72 -0.02
C ASN A 54 5.53 -8.85 -0.44
N ASP A 55 5.60 -8.47 -1.71
CA ASP A 55 6.70 -7.71 -2.30
C ASP A 55 6.21 -6.95 -3.54
N TYR A 56 7.10 -6.17 -4.17
CA TYR A 56 6.80 -5.44 -5.41
C TYR A 56 6.29 -6.35 -6.53
N SER A 57 6.80 -7.59 -6.62
CA SER A 57 6.40 -8.54 -7.67
C SER A 57 4.94 -8.97 -7.50
N GLY A 58 4.53 -9.22 -6.26
CA GLY A 58 3.14 -9.52 -5.94
C GLY A 58 2.19 -8.38 -6.26
N ILE A 59 2.60 -7.11 -6.05
CA ILE A 59 1.78 -5.96 -6.45
C ILE A 59 1.59 -5.95 -7.98
N ILE A 60 2.68 -6.15 -8.73
CA ILE A 60 2.61 -6.20 -10.21
C ILE A 60 1.72 -7.37 -10.69
N ASP A 61 1.81 -8.54 -10.08
CA ASP A 61 0.97 -9.69 -10.42
C ASP A 61 -0.51 -9.38 -10.20
N LEU A 62 -0.86 -8.83 -9.03
CA LEU A 62 -2.24 -8.45 -8.71
C LEU A 62 -2.77 -7.36 -9.64
N LEU A 63 -1.94 -6.38 -10.02
CA LEU A 63 -2.31 -5.37 -11.02
C LEU A 63 -2.56 -6.02 -12.40
N SER A 64 -1.74 -7.01 -12.78
CA SER A 64 -1.86 -7.76 -14.06
C SER A 64 -3.16 -8.55 -14.11
N GLU A 65 -3.54 -9.14 -12.98
CA GLU A 65 -4.78 -9.90 -12.78
C GLU A 65 -6.02 -9.00 -12.66
N LYS A 66 -5.84 -7.68 -12.72
CA LYS A 66 -6.90 -6.67 -12.56
C LYS A 66 -7.58 -6.73 -11.18
N THR A 67 -6.81 -7.12 -10.17
CA THR A 67 -7.23 -7.05 -8.77
C THR A 67 -7.53 -5.59 -8.42
N LYS A 68 -8.68 -5.36 -7.79
CA LYS A 68 -9.17 -4.01 -7.49
C LYS A 68 -8.70 -3.47 -6.14
N MET A 69 -8.33 -4.34 -5.20
CA MET A 69 -8.01 -3.96 -3.83
C MET A 69 -6.75 -4.70 -3.41
N ILE A 70 -5.65 -3.96 -3.30
CA ILE A 70 -4.31 -4.49 -3.06
C ILE A 70 -3.79 -3.93 -1.74
N LEU A 71 -3.28 -4.81 -0.88
CA LEU A 71 -2.63 -4.48 0.38
C LEU A 71 -1.15 -4.83 0.28
N TYR A 72 -0.29 -3.90 0.64
CA TYR A 72 1.14 -4.15 0.86
C TYR A 72 1.54 -3.66 2.25
N ILE A 73 2.26 -4.51 3.00
CA ILE A 73 2.76 -4.19 4.34
C ILE A 73 4.29 -4.21 4.26
N GLU A 74 4.93 -3.09 4.56
CA GLU A 74 6.39 -2.98 4.51
C GLU A 74 7.03 -3.78 5.65
N SER A 75 7.96 -4.65 5.30
CA SER A 75 8.66 -5.54 6.24
C SER A 75 10.12 -5.13 6.49
N GLY A 76 10.70 -4.29 5.63
CA GLY A 76 12.05 -3.75 5.76
C GLY A 76 12.14 -2.55 6.69
N GLU A 77 13.33 -1.95 6.76
CA GLU A 77 13.58 -0.77 7.60
C GLU A 77 13.01 0.53 7.01
N LYS A 78 12.74 0.54 5.70
CA LYS A 78 12.17 1.65 4.92
C LYS A 78 11.41 1.07 3.72
N LEU A 79 10.65 1.92 3.02
CA LEU A 79 9.91 1.51 1.83
C LEU A 79 10.85 0.94 0.76
N ASP A 80 10.51 -0.24 0.25
CA ASP A 80 11.18 -0.84 -0.90
C ASP A 80 11.17 0.12 -2.10
N GLY A 81 12.33 0.31 -2.73
CA GLY A 81 12.50 1.27 -3.83
C GLY A 81 11.66 0.94 -5.06
N LEU A 82 11.42 -0.34 -5.36
CA LEU A 82 10.56 -0.76 -6.46
C LEU A 82 9.09 -0.55 -6.12
N VAL A 83 8.71 -0.68 -4.85
CA VAL A 83 7.36 -0.30 -4.39
C VAL A 83 7.16 1.21 -4.50
N LEU A 84 8.16 2.02 -4.17
CA LEU A 84 8.13 3.47 -4.40
C LEU A 84 7.95 3.81 -5.89
N GLU A 85 8.65 3.11 -6.79
CA GLU A 85 8.46 3.28 -8.24
C GLU A 85 7.01 2.97 -8.66
N ILE A 86 6.42 1.87 -8.16
CA ILE A 86 5.00 1.52 -8.39
C ILE A 86 4.09 2.66 -7.93
N ILE A 87 4.30 3.18 -6.71
CA ILE A 87 3.50 4.25 -6.11
C ILE A 87 3.61 5.54 -6.93
N ALA A 88 4.82 5.90 -7.36
CA ALA A 88 5.08 7.12 -8.14
C ALA A 88 4.41 7.08 -9.52
N GLU A 89 4.33 5.90 -10.15
CA GLU A 89 3.69 5.71 -11.45
C GLU A 89 2.19 5.39 -11.34
N PHE A 90 1.66 5.21 -10.13
CA PHE A 90 0.32 4.65 -9.93
C PHE A 90 -0.77 5.46 -10.63
N THR A 91 -0.73 6.80 -10.50
CA THR A 91 -1.71 7.74 -11.09
C THR A 91 -1.76 7.67 -12.62
N VAL A 92 -0.67 7.25 -13.26
CA VAL A 92 -0.57 7.11 -14.71
C VAL A 92 -1.34 5.87 -15.19
N GLY A 93 -1.57 4.88 -14.31
CA GLY A 93 -2.23 3.63 -14.65
C GLY A 93 -1.37 2.68 -15.47
N ILE A 94 -0.07 2.94 -15.54
CA ILE A 94 0.92 2.09 -16.19
C ILE A 94 2.12 2.03 -15.26
N VAL A 95 2.57 0.82 -14.94
CA VAL A 95 3.80 0.61 -14.17
C VAL A 95 4.73 -0.26 -14.99
N SER A 96 6.01 0.12 -15.08
CA SER A 96 7.02 -0.64 -15.83
C SER A 96 8.31 -0.81 -15.05
N LEU A 97 8.49 -1.98 -14.43
CA LEU A 97 9.65 -2.27 -13.58
C LEU A 97 10.55 -3.33 -14.20
N ALA A 98 11.83 -3.31 -13.84
CA ALA A 98 12.71 -4.44 -14.08
C ALA A 98 12.31 -5.60 -13.17
N ASP A 99 12.00 -6.77 -13.73
CA ASP A 99 11.76 -8.01 -12.99
C ASP A 99 13.08 -8.57 -12.46
N ARG A 100 13.56 -8.00 -11.36
CA ARG A 100 14.82 -8.41 -10.72
C ARG A 100 14.71 -9.79 -10.07
N LYS A 101 13.51 -10.21 -9.68
CA LYS A 101 13.26 -11.47 -8.99
C LYS A 101 13.40 -12.67 -9.94
N HIS A 102 12.84 -12.58 -11.14
CA HIS A 102 12.93 -13.65 -12.14
C HIS A 102 13.93 -13.39 -13.26
N GLN A 103 14.56 -12.20 -13.28
CA GLN A 103 15.55 -11.78 -14.29
C GLN A 103 15.02 -11.83 -15.73
N THR A 104 13.72 -11.60 -15.92
CA THR A 104 13.03 -11.74 -17.21
C THR A 104 13.03 -10.46 -18.06
N GLY A 105 13.63 -9.37 -17.57
CA GLY A 105 13.66 -8.07 -18.25
C GLY A 105 12.65 -7.08 -17.66
N LEU A 106 12.06 -6.23 -18.50
CA LEU A 106 11.03 -5.27 -18.07
C LEU A 106 9.66 -5.92 -18.04
N LYS A 107 8.96 -5.78 -16.91
CA LYS A 107 7.55 -6.16 -16.75
C LYS A 107 6.70 -4.90 -16.70
N THR A 108 5.83 -4.76 -17.70
CA THR A 108 4.92 -3.62 -17.83
C THR A 108 3.49 -4.07 -17.59
N VAL A 109 2.77 -3.34 -16.75
CA VAL A 109 1.36 -3.58 -16.46
C VAL A 109 0.54 -2.32 -16.72
N LYS A 110 -0.69 -2.49 -17.21
CA LYS A 110 -1.66 -1.40 -17.38
C LYS A 110 -2.90 -1.70 -16.55
N PHE A 111 -3.38 -0.71 -15.82
CA PHE A 111 -4.55 -0.80 -14.96
C PHE A 111 -5.29 0.53 -14.92
N ASN A 112 -6.43 0.57 -14.24
CA ASN A 112 -7.18 1.80 -14.04
C ASN A 112 -7.01 2.27 -12.58
N PRO A 113 -6.23 3.32 -12.32
CA PRO A 113 -6.00 3.79 -10.95
C PRO A 113 -7.27 4.27 -10.27
N PHE A 114 -8.27 4.71 -11.04
CA PHE A 114 -9.58 5.12 -10.53
C PHE A 114 -10.51 3.94 -10.17
N LYS A 115 -10.05 2.71 -10.38
CA LYS A 115 -10.78 1.47 -10.06
C LYS A 115 -9.93 0.46 -9.29
N THR A 116 -8.74 0.87 -8.88
CA THR A 116 -7.79 0.04 -8.14
C THR A 116 -7.37 0.79 -6.89
N ALA A 117 -7.69 0.25 -5.73
CA ALA A 117 -7.18 0.70 -4.45
C ALA A 117 -5.86 -0.01 -4.16
N LEU A 118 -4.81 0.76 -3.85
CA LEU A 118 -3.55 0.27 -3.32
C LEU A 118 -3.35 0.88 -1.93
N VAL A 119 -3.27 0.02 -0.91
CA VAL A 119 -3.00 0.43 0.48
C VAL A 119 -1.61 -0.03 0.87
N ILE A 120 -0.81 0.91 1.35
CA ILE A 120 0.53 0.70 1.86
C ILE A 120 0.48 0.87 3.38
N VAL A 121 0.96 -0.13 4.12
CA VAL A 121 1.06 -0.08 5.58
C VAL A 121 2.52 0.02 5.98
N MET A 122 2.84 1.02 6.79
CA MET A 122 4.19 1.29 7.29
C MET A 122 4.13 1.74 8.75
N THR A 123 5.21 1.58 9.48
CA THR A 123 5.42 2.21 10.79
C THR A 123 5.91 3.65 10.63
N ARG A 124 5.70 4.49 11.66
CA ARG A 124 6.26 5.85 11.69
C ARG A 124 7.76 5.86 11.38
N SER A 125 8.54 4.97 12.00
CA SER A 125 9.98 4.88 11.77
C SER A 125 10.35 4.50 10.33
N GLN A 126 9.59 3.60 9.69
CA GLN A 126 9.84 3.25 8.29
C GLN A 126 9.56 4.45 7.38
N VAL A 127 8.50 5.22 7.64
CA VAL A 127 8.18 6.42 6.87
C VAL A 127 9.29 7.47 7.01
N GLU A 128 9.77 7.73 8.23
CA GLU A 128 10.87 8.67 8.49
C GLU A 128 12.20 8.23 7.86
N ALA A 129 12.46 6.92 7.79
CA ALA A 129 13.63 6.34 7.13
C ALA A 129 13.51 6.27 5.59
N SER A 130 12.32 6.55 5.06
CA SER A 130 12.03 6.53 3.63
C SER A 130 12.25 7.89 2.98
N TYR A 131 11.85 8.02 1.71
CA TYR A 131 12.00 9.24 0.93
C TYR A 131 11.29 10.44 1.58
N GLN A 132 11.98 11.59 1.69
CA GLN A 132 11.46 12.79 2.39
C GLN A 132 10.11 13.29 1.88
N ARG A 133 9.77 13.06 0.61
CA ARG A 133 8.51 13.52 0.00
C ARG A 133 7.52 12.37 -0.23
N LEU A 134 7.66 11.27 0.52
CA LEU A 134 6.83 10.08 0.38
C LEU A 134 5.32 10.40 0.43
N TYR A 135 4.92 11.31 1.33
CA TYR A 135 3.52 11.72 1.49
C TYR A 135 2.90 12.38 0.24
N GLU A 136 3.71 12.95 -0.66
CA GLU A 136 3.21 13.59 -1.89
C GLU A 136 2.61 12.59 -2.88
N TYR A 137 2.92 11.30 -2.73
CA TYR A 137 2.41 10.24 -3.61
C TYR A 137 1.12 9.59 -3.11
N PHE A 138 0.60 9.99 -1.95
CA PHE A 138 -0.58 9.37 -1.34
C PHE A 138 -1.77 10.30 -1.34
N GLY A 139 -2.95 9.74 -1.60
CA GLY A 139 -4.22 10.47 -1.54
C GLY A 139 -4.64 10.69 -0.10
N ALA A 140 -4.85 9.59 0.62
CA ALA A 140 -5.15 9.62 2.04
C ALA A 140 -4.04 9.00 2.88
N VAL A 141 -3.78 9.63 4.02
CA VAL A 141 -2.81 9.21 5.01
C VAL A 141 -3.53 9.08 6.35
N THR A 142 -3.46 7.91 6.97
CA THR A 142 -4.13 7.61 8.25
C THR A 142 -3.15 7.05 9.25
N SER A 143 -3.27 7.47 10.50
CA SER A 143 -2.52 6.89 11.61
C SER A 143 -3.39 5.90 12.40
N SER A 144 -2.84 4.73 12.74
CA SER A 144 -3.38 3.90 13.82
C SER A 144 -2.64 4.24 15.12
N GLU A 145 -3.38 4.80 16.07
CA GLU A 145 -2.90 5.12 17.42
C GLU A 145 -2.91 3.92 18.38
#